data_AF-Q6PQ95-F1
#
_entry.id   AF-Q6PQ95-F1
#
_cell.length_a   1.000
_cell.length_b   1.000
_cell.length_c   1.000
_cell.angle_alpha   90.00
_cell.angle_beta   90.00
_cell.angle_gamma   90.00
#
_symmetry.space_group_name_H-M   'P 1'
#
loop_
_entity.id
_entity.type
_entity.pdbx_description
1 polymer ?
#
loop_
_entity_poly.entity_id
_entity_poly.type
_entity_poly.pdbx_seq_one_letter_code
_entity_poly.pdbx_strand_id
1 'polypeptide(L)'
;KHQAVAFRVGADQSVINRCKIDAFQDTLYAHSNRQFYRDSYITGTVDFIFGNAAVVFQKSKLAARKPMANQKNMVTAQGREDPNQNTATSIQQCDVIPSSDLKPVQGSIKTYLGRPW
;
A
#
# COMPACT_ATOMS: atom_id res chain seq x y z
N LYS A 1 18.70 -2.79 -6.54
CA LYS A 1 17.54 -3.71 -6.55
C LYS A 1 17.12 -3.88 -5.09
N HIS A 2 15.93 -3.41 -4.69
CA HIS A 2 15.55 -3.29 -3.28
C HIS A 2 14.10 -3.72 -2.98
N GLN A 3 13.35 -4.18 -3.98
CA GLN A 3 11.98 -4.64 -3.83
C GLN A 3 11.90 -5.93 -2.99
N ALA A 4 10.96 -5.99 -2.04
CA ALA A 4 10.72 -7.18 -1.22
C ALA A 4 9.24 -7.31 -0.85
N VAL A 5 8.50 -8.07 -1.66
CA VAL A 5 7.06 -8.28 -1.49
C VAL A 5 6.78 -9.21 -0.30
N ALA A 6 5.95 -8.76 0.64
CA ALA A 6 5.45 -9.60 1.72
C ALA A 6 4.24 -10.42 1.28
N PHE A 7 3.31 -9.80 0.54
CA PHE A 7 2.10 -10.47 0.10
C PHE A 7 1.70 -10.05 -1.31
N ARG A 8 1.48 -11.05 -2.18
CA ARG A 8 1.02 -10.88 -3.55
C ARG A 8 -0.32 -11.57 -3.73
N VAL A 9 -1.32 -10.83 -4.17
CA VAL A 9 -2.68 -11.36 -4.39
C VAL A 9 -3.05 -11.17 -5.85
N GLY A 10 -3.33 -12.29 -6.52
CA GLY A 10 -3.94 -12.32 -7.85
C GLY A 10 -5.27 -13.09 -7.89
N ALA A 11 -5.79 -13.50 -6.74
CA ALA A 11 -7.05 -14.23 -6.64
C ALA A 11 -8.25 -13.28 -6.74
N ASP A 12 -9.25 -13.65 -7.54
CA ASP A 12 -10.50 -12.90 -7.66
C ASP A 12 -11.43 -13.14 -6.46
N GLN A 13 -12.26 -12.13 -6.15
CA GLN A 13 -13.17 -12.13 -5.00
C GLN A 13 -12.48 -12.43 -3.66
N SER A 14 -11.22 -12.03 -3.52
CA SER A 14 -10.43 -12.30 -2.32
C SER A 14 -10.73 -11.31 -1.20
N VAL A 15 -10.78 -11.83 0.04
CA VAL A 15 -10.96 -11.03 1.25
C VAL A 15 -9.77 -11.24 2.17
N ILE A 16 -9.15 -10.13 2.57
CA ILE A 16 -8.08 -10.08 3.55
C ILE A 16 -8.63 -9.34 4.76
N ASN A 17 -8.84 -10.05 5.88
CA ASN A 17 -9.52 -9.50 7.04
C ASN A 17 -8.75 -9.75 8.33
N ARG A 18 -8.53 -8.68 9.12
CA ARG A 18 -7.77 -8.71 10.37
C ARG A 18 -6.34 -9.25 10.19
N CYS A 19 -5.70 -8.89 9.08
CA CYS A 19 -4.33 -9.30 8.79
C CYS A 19 -3.33 -8.16 9.02
N LYS A 20 -2.08 -8.52 9.29
CA LYS A 20 -0.93 -7.61 9.27
C LYS A 20 -0.04 -7.95 8.07
N ILE A 21 0.21 -6.98 7.20
CA ILE A 21 1.11 -7.10 6.05
C ILE A 21 2.26 -6.11 6.26
N ASP A 22 3.49 -6.61 6.41
CA ASP A 22 4.62 -5.86 6.96
C ASP A 22 5.89 -6.08 6.15
N ALA A 23 6.34 -5.04 5.45
CA ALA A 23 7.65 -4.98 4.83
C ALA A 23 8.13 -3.52 4.69
N PHE A 24 8.90 -3.23 3.65
CA PHE A 24 9.42 -1.91 3.31
C PHE A 24 8.96 -1.54 1.90
N GLN A 25 9.84 -1.61 0.91
CA GLN A 25 9.52 -1.32 -0.47
C GLN A 25 8.70 -2.47 -1.09
N ASP A 26 7.61 -2.13 -1.78
CA ASP A 26 6.73 -3.06 -2.49
C ASP A 26 6.02 -4.07 -1.56
N THR A 27 5.55 -3.62 -0.40
CA THR A 27 5.00 -4.51 0.66
C THR A 27 3.82 -5.38 0.18
N LEU A 28 2.77 -4.75 -0.35
CA LEU A 28 1.56 -5.41 -0.81
C LEU A 28 1.43 -5.26 -2.32
N TYR A 29 1.60 -6.39 -3.02
CA TYR A 29 1.34 -6.50 -4.44
C TYR A 29 -0.13 -6.91 -4.66
N ALA A 30 -1.03 -5.93 -4.73
CA ALA A 30 -2.41 -6.08 -5.19
C ALA A 30 -2.41 -6.25 -6.72
N HIS A 31 -1.96 -7.43 -7.18
CA HIS A 31 -1.56 -7.69 -8.56
C HIS A 31 -2.69 -7.54 -9.57
N SER A 32 -3.80 -8.26 -9.35
CA SER A 32 -4.88 -8.38 -10.33
C SER A 32 -6.21 -8.78 -9.69
N ASN A 33 -7.31 -8.69 -10.46
CA ASN A 33 -8.66 -9.10 -10.07
C ASN A 33 -9.26 -8.27 -8.92
N ARG A 34 -10.44 -8.68 -8.41
CA ARG A 34 -11.18 -7.96 -7.38
C ARG A 34 -10.75 -8.39 -5.99
N GLN A 35 -10.43 -7.42 -5.14
CA GLN A 35 -9.88 -7.68 -3.81
C GLN A 35 -10.49 -6.74 -2.76
N PHE A 36 -10.69 -7.24 -1.55
CA PHE A 36 -11.22 -6.45 -0.44
C PHE A 36 -10.38 -6.64 0.84
N TYR A 37 -9.84 -5.54 1.35
CA TYR A 37 -9.02 -5.50 2.57
C TYR A 37 -9.79 -4.78 3.67
N ARG A 38 -10.05 -5.46 4.79
CA ARG A 38 -10.90 -4.94 5.87
C ARG A 38 -10.28 -5.13 7.24
N ASP A 39 -10.37 -4.12 8.09
CA ASP A 39 -9.86 -4.13 9.47
C ASP A 39 -8.39 -4.63 9.55
N SER A 40 -7.58 -4.31 8.53
CA SER A 40 -6.21 -4.82 8.38
C SER A 40 -5.18 -3.73 8.60
N TYR A 41 -3.93 -4.13 8.85
CA TYR A 41 -2.80 -3.24 9.04
C TYR A 41 -1.77 -3.50 7.95
N ILE A 42 -1.49 -2.50 7.12
CA ILE A 42 -0.50 -2.58 6.03
C ILE A 42 0.57 -1.53 6.28
N THR A 43 1.84 -1.93 6.30
CA THR A 43 2.95 -1.00 6.56
C THR A 43 4.13 -1.19 5.61
N GLY A 44 4.69 -0.07 5.15
CA GLY A 44 5.87 -0.07 4.30
C GLY A 44 6.36 1.34 4.00
N THR A 45 7.23 1.45 2.99
CA THR A 45 7.94 2.69 2.68
C THR A 45 7.63 3.20 1.27
N VAL A 46 8.35 2.69 0.28
CA VAL A 46 8.21 3.05 -1.14
C VAL A 46 7.19 2.11 -1.76
N ASP A 47 6.17 2.68 -2.40
CA ASP A 47 5.14 1.98 -3.16
C ASP A 47 4.52 0.79 -2.43
N PHE A 48 4.24 0.96 -1.13
CA PHE A 48 3.97 -0.20 -0.28
C PHE A 48 2.60 -0.85 -0.52
N ILE A 49 1.72 -0.20 -1.30
CA ILE A 49 0.55 -0.80 -1.93
C ILE A 49 0.64 -0.53 -3.42
N PHE A 50 0.82 -1.56 -4.24
CA PHE A 50 1.04 -1.39 -5.67
C PHE A 50 0.39 -2.52 -6.49
N GLY A 51 0.27 -2.27 -7.79
CA GLY A 51 -0.30 -3.21 -8.76
C GLY A 51 -1.50 -2.62 -9.51
N ASN A 52 -2.28 -3.50 -10.14
CA ASN A 52 -3.38 -3.14 -11.03
C ASN A 52 -4.65 -3.95 -10.72
N ALA A 53 -4.93 -4.20 -9.44
CA ALA A 53 -6.19 -4.81 -9.00
C ALA A 53 -7.35 -3.80 -9.00
N ALA A 54 -8.59 -4.31 -8.99
CA ALA A 54 -9.76 -3.56 -8.55
C ALA A 54 -9.91 -3.78 -7.03
N VAL A 55 -9.32 -2.90 -6.23
CA VAL A 55 -9.12 -3.12 -4.80
C VAL A 55 -9.75 -2.02 -3.94
N VAL A 56 -10.42 -2.44 -2.87
CA VAL A 56 -10.91 -1.53 -1.82
C VAL A 56 -10.26 -1.90 -0.49
N PHE A 57 -9.63 -0.91 0.14
CA PHE A 57 -9.22 -0.93 1.53
C PHE A 57 -10.28 -0.20 2.35
N GLN A 58 -10.83 -0.88 3.35
CA GLN A 58 -11.87 -0.31 4.21
C GLN A 58 -11.52 -0.49 5.69
N LYS A 59 -11.76 0.56 6.51
CA LYS A 59 -11.50 0.55 7.97
C LYS A 59 -10.14 -0.05 8.36
N SER A 60 -9.13 0.18 7.53
CA SER A 60 -7.80 -0.39 7.69
C SER A 60 -6.81 0.70 8.06
N LYS A 61 -5.67 0.30 8.62
CA LYS A 61 -4.56 1.21 8.95
C LYS A 61 -3.48 1.06 7.91
N LEU A 62 -3.18 2.13 7.19
CA LEU A 62 -2.12 2.21 6.20
C LEU A 62 -0.98 3.02 6.80
N ALA A 63 0.03 2.32 7.31
CA ALA A 63 1.06 2.90 8.15
C ALA A 63 2.39 3.06 7.39
N ALA A 64 2.74 4.29 7.01
CA ALA A 64 4.05 4.58 6.44
C ALA A 64 5.12 4.47 7.53
N ARG A 65 6.22 3.79 7.24
CA ARG A 65 7.34 3.60 8.19
C ARG A 65 8.60 4.35 7.81
N LYS A 66 9.59 4.37 8.71
CA LYS A 66 10.86 5.06 8.46
C LYS A 66 11.59 4.36 7.30
N PRO A 67 11.82 5.04 6.16
CA PRO A 67 12.56 4.47 5.06
C PRO A 67 14.07 4.57 5.26
N MET A 68 14.83 4.05 4.29
CA MET A 68 16.27 4.26 4.24
C MET A 68 16.59 5.74 4.00
N ALA A 69 17.85 6.13 4.22
CA ALA A 69 18.31 7.49 3.96
C ALA A 69 17.98 7.94 2.52
N ASN A 70 17.63 9.21 2.36
CA ASN A 70 17.30 9.86 1.08
C ASN A 70 16.08 9.28 0.33
N GLN A 71 15.26 8.45 0.98
CA GLN A 71 14.01 7.97 0.41
C GLN A 71 12.80 8.82 0.84
N LYS A 72 11.74 8.70 0.06
CA LYS A 72 10.41 9.25 0.32
C LYS A 72 9.43 8.10 0.37
N ASN A 73 8.39 8.20 1.20
CA ASN A 73 7.36 7.18 1.26
C ASN A 73 6.26 7.47 0.22
N MET A 74 5.74 6.39 -0.37
CA MET A 74 4.57 6.43 -1.26
C MET A 74 3.59 5.36 -0.76
N VAL A 75 2.38 5.78 -0.39
CA VAL A 75 1.35 4.83 0.03
C VAL A 75 0.93 3.94 -1.13
N THR A 76 0.67 4.55 -2.30
CA THR A 76 0.24 3.82 -3.49
C THR A 76 1.13 4.03 -4.72
N ALA A 77 1.23 3.00 -5.54
CA ALA A 77 1.72 3.07 -6.93
C ALA A 77 0.80 2.23 -7.82
N GLN A 78 -0.28 2.87 -8.29
CA GLN A 78 -1.34 2.22 -9.07
C GLN A 78 -0.91 2.16 -10.55
N GLY A 79 -0.88 0.95 -11.12
CA GLY A 79 -0.33 0.66 -12.45
C GLY A 79 -1.37 0.36 -13.54
N ARG A 80 -2.46 1.13 -13.61
CA ARG A 80 -3.43 1.00 -14.71
C ARG A 80 -2.86 1.65 -15.97
N GLU A 81 -2.61 0.83 -16.98
CA GLU A 81 -1.98 1.27 -18.25
C GLU A 81 -3.01 1.56 -19.36
N ASP A 82 -4.21 0.97 -19.29
CA ASP A 82 -5.25 1.10 -20.31
C ASP A 82 -6.55 1.70 -19.71
N PRO A 83 -7.14 2.76 -20.29
CA PRO A 83 -8.38 3.35 -19.78
C PRO A 83 -9.59 2.40 -19.81
N ASN A 84 -9.54 1.32 -20.61
CA ASN A 84 -10.57 0.28 -20.68
C ASN A 84 -10.47 -0.74 -19.53
N GLN A 85 -9.40 -0.71 -18.73
CA GLN A 85 -9.29 -1.53 -17.52
C GLN A 85 -10.17 -0.96 -16.40
N ASN A 86 -10.95 -1.85 -15.78
CA ASN A 86 -11.87 -1.55 -14.67
C ASN A 86 -11.20 -1.65 -13.29
N THR A 87 -9.94 -1.23 -13.21
CA THR A 87 -9.07 -1.37 -12.04
C THR A 87 -8.83 -0.02 -11.36
N ALA A 88 -8.64 -0.06 -10.05
CA ALA A 88 -8.36 1.11 -9.23
C ALA A 88 -7.97 0.69 -7.81
N THR A 89 -7.23 1.54 -7.11
CA THR A 89 -7.05 1.45 -5.66
C THR A 89 -7.96 2.45 -4.96
N SER A 90 -8.88 1.96 -4.13
CA SER A 90 -9.80 2.77 -3.32
C SER A 90 -9.47 2.62 -1.84
N ILE A 91 -9.36 3.74 -1.13
CA ILE A 91 -9.04 3.81 0.31
C ILE A 91 -10.21 4.52 0.99
N GLN A 92 -11.01 3.79 1.76
CA GLN A 92 -12.28 4.26 2.32
C GLN A 92 -12.34 4.05 3.83
N GLN A 93 -12.57 5.13 4.59
CA GLN A 93 -12.61 5.07 6.07
C GLN A 93 -11.35 4.44 6.69
N CYS A 94 -10.20 4.60 6.05
CA CYS A 94 -8.92 4.11 6.56
C CYS A 94 -8.18 5.21 7.32
N ASP A 95 -7.34 4.79 8.26
CA ASP A 95 -6.36 5.67 8.89
C ASP A 95 -5.07 5.61 8.07
N VAL A 96 -4.61 6.73 7.50
CA VAL A 96 -3.29 6.85 6.87
C VAL A 96 -2.37 7.55 7.87
N ILE A 97 -1.44 6.80 8.46
CA ILE A 97 -0.70 7.23 9.66
C ILE A 97 0.80 6.97 9.55
N PRO A 98 1.64 7.70 10.29
CA PRO A 98 3.02 7.29 10.52
C PRO A 98 3.08 6.14 11.53
N SER A 99 3.96 5.16 11.32
CA SER A 99 4.33 4.19 12.34
C SER A 99 5.17 4.83 13.45
N SER A 100 5.39 4.09 14.54
CA SER A 100 6.09 4.58 15.74
C SER A 100 7.54 5.01 15.48
N ASP A 101 8.23 4.42 14.51
CA ASP A 101 9.59 4.75 14.10
C ASP A 101 9.67 5.93 13.12
N LEU A 102 8.60 6.20 12.35
CA LEU A 102 8.50 7.37 11.49
C LEU A 102 8.06 8.61 12.26
N LYS A 103 7.12 8.47 13.21
CA LYS A 103 6.49 9.59 13.92
C LYS A 103 7.49 10.60 14.53
N PRO A 104 8.62 10.19 15.15
CA PRO A 104 9.61 11.13 15.69
C PRO A 104 10.37 11.93 14.62
N VAL A 105 10.44 11.44 13.39
CA VAL A 105 11.22 12.03 12.28
C VAL A 105 10.35 12.44 11.09
N GLN A 106 9.03 12.47 11.25
CA GLN A 106 8.07 12.70 10.17
C GLN A 106 8.26 14.07 9.48
N GLY A 107 8.80 15.06 10.19
CA GLY A 107 9.11 16.37 9.61
C GLY A 107 10.26 16.35 8.60
N SER A 108 11.12 15.33 8.65
CA SER A 108 12.28 15.17 7.75
C SER A 108 12.01 14.21 6.60
N ILE A 109 10.94 13.41 6.67
CA ILE A 109 10.66 12.34 5.73
C ILE A 109 9.33 12.60 5.04
N LYS A 110 9.41 12.98 3.76
CA LYS A 110 8.22 13.24 2.96
C LYS A 110 7.48 11.93 2.68
N THR A 111 6.18 11.93 2.96
CA THR A 111 5.26 10.82 2.68
C THR A 111 4.13 11.34 1.80
N TYR A 112 3.84 10.64 0.72
CA TYR A 112 2.80 11.01 -0.24
C TYR A 112 1.75 9.90 -0.35
N LEU A 113 0.51 10.26 -0.73
CA LEU A 113 -0.57 9.29 -0.95
C LEU A 113 -0.28 8.34 -2.11
N GLY A 114 0.53 8.76 -3.07
CA GLY A 114 1.02 7.88 -4.11
C GLY A 114 1.71 8.62 -5.24
N ARG A 115 2.06 7.84 -6.26
CA ARG A 115 2.59 8.30 -7.54
C ARG A 115 2.04 7.42 -8.67
N PRO A 116 1.89 7.93 -9.91
CA PRO A 116 1.65 7.06 -11.06
C PRO A 116 2.87 6.14 -11.21
N TRP A 117 2.64 4.83 -11.20
CA TRP A 117 3.70 3.85 -11.40
C TRP A 117 4.27 3.97 -12.82
#